data_AF-A0A1H5S2C4-F1
#
_entry.id   AF-A0A1H5S2C4-F1
#
_cell.length_a   1.000
_cell.length_b   1.000
_cell.length_c   1.000
_cell.angle_alpha   90.00
_cell.angle_beta   90.00
_cell.angle_gamma   90.00
#
_symmetry.space_group_name_H-M   'P 1'
#
loop_
_entity.id
_entity.type
_entity.pdbx_description
1 polymer ?
#
loop_
_entity_poly.entity_id
_entity_poly.type
_entity_poly.pdbx_seq_one_letter_code
_entity_poly.pdbx_strand_id
1 'polypeptide(L)'
;IGTEKSKGTKVFALGGKITNTGLVEVPMGITLREVIYEIGGGIPNGKKFKAVQTGGPSGGCIPAEHLDTPIDYDTLTALGSMMGSGGMIVMDEDTCMVDVARFYLDFTRDESCGKCTPCRIGTKRMLEILDKIVEGKGTLEDLDKLEELGKQIKATSLCGLGQTAPNPVLSTLKYFRDEYIAHVVNKKCPAGVCQALLQYTIIEEKCKGCGLCARQCPVNAISGQVKSPFKIDPEKCIKCGACIEKCPFKAIVKK
;
A
#
# COMPACT_ATOMS: atom_id res chain seq x y z
N ILE A 1 7.66 31.62 13.11
CA ILE A 1 7.52 30.15 13.01
C ILE A 1 6.76 29.85 11.71
N GLY A 2 7.28 28.94 10.89
CA GLY A 2 6.70 28.64 9.57
C GLY A 2 7.46 29.23 8.38
N THR A 3 7.10 28.81 7.17
CA THR A 3 7.62 29.33 5.90
C THR A 3 7.00 30.69 5.56
N GLU A 4 7.41 31.31 4.45
CA GLU A 4 6.82 32.57 3.99
C GLU A 4 5.30 32.44 3.76
N LYS A 5 4.88 31.36 3.11
CA LYS A 5 3.49 31.09 2.73
C LYS A 5 2.70 30.25 3.74
N SER A 6 3.36 29.64 4.72
CA SER A 6 2.71 28.78 5.71
C SER A 6 3.24 29.08 7.10
N LYS A 7 2.54 29.97 7.82
CA LYS A 7 2.91 30.41 9.18
C LYS A 7 2.36 29.47 10.24
N GLY A 8 3.02 29.46 11.40
CA GLY A 8 2.56 28.74 12.60
C GLY A 8 3.05 27.30 12.70
N THR A 9 2.38 26.54 13.56
CA THR A 9 2.60 25.12 13.81
C THR A 9 1.44 24.29 13.28
N LYS A 10 1.67 23.00 13.08
CA LYS A 10 0.63 22.02 12.76
C LYS A 10 0.79 20.80 13.64
N VAL A 11 -0.34 20.29 14.13
CA VAL A 11 -0.41 18.99 14.80
C VAL A 11 -0.62 17.89 13.75
N PHE A 12 0.25 16.88 13.77
CA PHE A 12 0.12 15.65 13.00
C PHE A 12 -0.20 14.46 13.90
N ALA A 13 -1.10 13.60 13.44
CA ALA A 13 -1.29 12.27 14.01
C ALA A 13 -0.37 11.29 13.30
N LEU A 14 0.79 11.04 13.90
CA LEU A 14 1.84 10.17 13.38
C LEU A 14 1.54 8.71 13.74
N GLY A 15 1.40 7.88 12.71
CA GLY A 15 1.05 6.46 12.85
C GLY A 15 1.65 5.58 11.76
N GLY A 16 1.24 4.31 11.74
CA GLY A 16 1.72 3.32 10.78
C GLY A 16 2.96 2.57 11.27
N LYS A 17 3.92 2.33 10.37
CA LYS A 17 5.17 1.59 10.61
C LYS A 17 6.26 2.51 11.18
N ILE A 18 6.03 3.03 12.38
CA ILE A 18 6.92 4.00 13.05
C ILE A 18 7.12 3.63 14.53
N THR A 19 8.28 3.93 15.09
CA THR A 19 8.63 3.58 16.49
C THR A 19 7.78 4.34 17.49
N ASN A 20 7.70 5.67 17.34
CA ASN A 20 6.93 6.55 18.22
C ASN A 20 5.65 6.98 17.48
N THR A 21 4.49 6.51 17.96
CA THR A 21 3.18 6.93 17.46
C THR A 21 2.56 7.95 18.41
N GLY A 22 1.79 8.90 17.87
CA GLY A 22 1.13 9.91 18.69
C GLY A 22 0.82 11.21 17.96
N LEU A 23 0.44 12.22 18.73
CA LEU A 23 0.27 13.58 18.23
C LEU A 23 1.58 14.34 18.34
N VAL A 24 2.04 14.90 17.23
CA VAL A 24 3.27 15.70 17.17
C VAL A 24 2.93 17.10 16.67
N GLU A 25 3.23 18.12 17.46
CA GLU A 25 3.12 19.51 17.04
C GLU A 25 4.47 19.97 16.49
N VAL A 26 4.48 20.41 15.24
CA VAL A 26 5.72 20.81 14.55
C VAL A 26 5.55 22.15 13.86
N PRO A 27 6.62 22.95 13.73
CA PRO A 27 6.58 24.17 12.94
C PRO A 27 6.39 23.86 11.45
N MET A 28 5.64 24.70 10.74
CA MET A 28 5.57 24.59 9.28
C MET A 28 6.97 24.77 8.65
N GLY A 29 7.25 24.00 7.59
CA GLY A 29 8.55 23.98 6.92
C GLY A 29 9.55 22.97 7.47
N ILE A 30 9.26 22.29 8.59
CA ILE A 30 10.01 21.10 9.01
C ILE A 30 9.98 20.05 7.88
N THR A 31 11.04 19.27 7.71
CA THR A 31 11.09 18.22 6.69
C THR A 31 10.37 16.94 7.13
N LEU A 32 9.95 16.11 6.17
CA LEU A 32 9.42 14.78 6.47
C LEU A 32 10.46 13.91 7.20
N ARG A 33 11.75 14.06 6.87
CA ARG A 33 12.85 13.35 7.53
C ARG A 33 12.90 13.64 9.02
N GLU A 34 12.88 14.91 9.40
CA GLU A 34 12.91 15.33 10.81
C GLU A 34 11.70 14.74 11.57
N VAL A 35 10.50 14.84 11.00
CA VAL A 35 9.29 14.28 11.64
C VAL A 35 9.37 12.76 11.78
N ILE A 36 9.82 12.04 10.75
CA ILE A 36 9.83 10.56 10.74
C ILE A 36 10.97 9.98 11.59
N TYR A 37 12.18 10.51 11.46
CA TYR A 37 13.37 9.93 12.08
C TYR A 37 13.71 10.57 13.42
N GLU A 38 13.64 11.90 13.55
CA GLU A 38 14.04 12.57 14.79
C GLU A 38 12.92 12.51 15.83
N ILE A 39 11.68 12.79 15.43
CA ILE A 39 10.51 12.76 16.33
C ILE A 39 9.93 11.35 16.41
N GLY A 40 9.66 10.74 15.26
CA GLY A 40 9.04 9.43 15.15
C GLY A 40 9.94 8.24 15.48
N GLY A 41 11.25 8.44 15.64
CA GLY A 41 12.21 7.37 15.96
C GLY A 41 12.42 6.35 14.84
N GLY A 42 12.07 6.72 13.60
CA GLY A 42 12.29 5.90 12.41
C GLY A 42 11.41 4.65 12.31
N ILE A 43 11.78 3.76 11.39
CA ILE A 43 11.01 2.55 11.09
C ILE A 43 11.40 1.41 12.05
N PRO A 44 10.43 0.71 12.66
CA PRO A 44 10.71 -0.39 13.57
C PRO A 44 11.57 -1.49 12.93
N ASN A 45 12.42 -2.12 13.75
CA ASN A 45 13.28 -3.25 13.35
C ASN A 45 14.32 -2.91 12.27
N GLY A 46 14.68 -1.63 12.09
CA GLY A 46 15.70 -1.21 11.13
C GLY A 46 15.30 -1.42 9.67
N LYS A 47 14.00 -1.55 9.38
CA LYS A 47 13.48 -1.66 8.03
C LYS A 47 13.58 -0.35 7.27
N LYS A 48 13.42 -0.41 5.95
CA LYS A 48 13.46 0.78 5.10
C LYS A 48 12.13 1.51 5.06
N PHE A 49 12.19 2.84 5.15
CA PHE A 49 11.07 3.72 4.82
C PHE A 49 10.74 3.59 3.33
N LYS A 50 9.45 3.40 3.02
CA LYS A 50 8.96 3.35 1.64
C LYS A 50 8.22 4.61 1.26
N ALA A 51 7.21 4.98 2.06
CA ALA A 51 6.35 6.11 1.79
C ALA A 51 5.69 6.64 3.06
N VAL A 52 5.17 7.85 2.99
CA VAL A 52 4.28 8.42 3.99
C VAL A 52 3.03 8.94 3.32
N GLN A 53 1.87 8.59 3.87
CA GLN A 53 0.60 9.16 3.45
C GLN A 53 0.30 10.36 4.32
N THR A 54 -0.01 11.50 3.70
CA THR A 54 -0.34 12.74 4.41
C THR A 54 -1.66 13.30 3.94
N GLY A 55 -2.41 13.94 4.84
CA GLY A 55 -3.66 14.63 4.48
C GLY A 55 -4.93 13.85 4.80
N GLY A 56 -4.81 12.77 5.56
CA GLY A 56 -5.93 11.87 5.87
C GLY A 56 -6.26 10.96 4.68
N PRO A 57 -7.36 10.18 4.71
CA PRO A 57 -7.62 9.10 3.76
C PRO A 57 -7.64 9.51 2.28
N SER A 58 -8.00 10.75 1.94
CA SER A 58 -7.97 11.29 0.57
C SER A 58 -6.65 11.98 0.20
N GLY A 59 -5.63 11.79 1.02
CA GLY A 59 -4.27 12.29 0.82
C GLY A 59 -3.45 11.46 -0.19
N GLY A 60 -2.29 11.98 -0.55
CA GLY A 60 -1.35 11.29 -1.43
C GLY A 60 -0.25 10.56 -0.65
N CYS A 61 0.40 9.61 -1.31
CA CYS A 61 1.59 8.93 -0.79
C CYS A 61 2.86 9.62 -1.30
N ILE A 62 3.75 9.99 -0.39
CA ILE A 62 5.03 10.65 -0.67
C ILE A 62 6.15 9.61 -0.50
N PRO A 63 6.94 9.32 -1.54
CA PRO A 63 8.01 8.33 -1.50
C PRO A 63 9.28 8.79 -0.76
N ALA A 64 10.17 7.85 -0.50
CA ALA A 64 11.47 8.07 0.15
C ALA A 64 12.35 9.16 -0.50
N GLU A 65 12.28 9.32 -1.83
CA GLU A 65 13.02 10.35 -2.59
C GLU A 65 12.65 11.79 -2.19
N HIS A 66 11.51 11.98 -1.53
CA HIS A 66 11.01 13.28 -1.10
C HIS A 66 11.08 13.48 0.42
N LEU A 67 11.86 12.68 1.16
CA LEU A 67 11.99 12.81 2.62
C LEU A 67 12.53 14.17 3.09
N ASP A 68 13.41 14.79 2.31
CA ASP A 68 13.99 16.10 2.65
C ASP A 68 13.09 17.28 2.26
N THR A 69 11.86 16.99 1.83
CA THR A 69 10.91 18.00 1.40
C THR A 69 10.29 18.71 2.61
N PRO A 70 10.26 20.05 2.63
CA PRO A 70 9.56 20.82 3.64
C PRO A 70 8.06 20.52 3.67
N ILE A 71 7.51 20.42 4.87
CA ILE A 71 6.08 20.23 5.12
C ILE A 71 5.40 21.60 5.13
N ASP A 72 4.85 21.98 3.97
CA ASP A 72 3.96 23.14 3.81
C ASP A 72 2.85 22.85 2.77
N TYR A 73 1.88 23.76 2.65
CA TYR A 73 0.69 23.52 1.80
C TYR A 73 1.03 23.36 0.32
N ASP A 74 1.86 24.24 -0.22
CA ASP A 74 2.20 24.28 -1.65
C ASP A 74 3.00 23.02 -2.02
N THR A 75 3.97 22.67 -1.19
CA THR A 75 4.90 21.58 -1.44
C THR A 75 4.22 20.22 -1.38
N LEU A 76 3.37 19.98 -0.37
CA LEU A 76 2.59 18.74 -0.29
C LEU A 76 1.62 18.60 -1.47
N THR A 77 1.00 19.71 -1.90
CA THR A 77 0.09 19.74 -3.05
C THR A 77 0.83 19.40 -4.35
N ALA A 78 2.03 19.95 -4.55
CA ALA A 78 2.88 19.68 -5.71
C ALA A 78 3.31 18.20 -5.80
N LEU A 79 3.46 17.54 -4.65
CA LEU A 79 3.76 16.10 -4.58
C LEU A 79 2.54 15.21 -4.83
N GLY A 80 1.35 15.77 -5.06
CA GLY A 80 0.12 15.00 -5.24
C GLY A 80 -0.52 14.56 -3.93
N SER A 81 -0.13 15.18 -2.82
CA SER A 81 -0.69 15.00 -1.49
C SER A 81 -1.40 16.27 -1.01
N MET A 82 -1.66 16.38 0.29
CA MET A 82 -2.25 17.56 0.92
C MET A 82 -1.97 17.59 2.43
N MET A 83 -2.06 18.78 3.04
CA MET A 83 -1.94 18.93 4.50
C MET A 83 -3.12 18.27 5.25
N GLY A 84 -4.32 18.38 4.68
CA GLY A 84 -5.57 17.78 5.19
C GLY A 84 -5.77 17.96 6.70
N SER A 85 -6.21 16.89 7.37
CA SER A 85 -6.42 16.88 8.84
C SER A 85 -5.11 16.80 9.63
N GLY A 86 -3.97 16.50 9.00
CA GLY A 86 -2.72 16.19 9.67
C GLY A 86 -2.53 14.70 10.01
N GLY A 87 -3.32 13.79 9.43
CA GLY A 87 -2.98 12.36 9.47
C GLY A 87 -1.67 12.11 8.70
N MET A 88 -0.72 11.39 9.32
CA MET A 88 0.56 11.00 8.74
C MET A 88 0.81 9.51 8.98
N ILE A 89 0.57 8.69 7.96
CA ILE A 89 0.72 7.22 8.04
C ILE A 89 1.99 6.78 7.34
N VAL A 90 2.96 6.31 8.12
CA VAL A 90 4.27 5.86 7.65
C VAL A 90 4.21 4.40 7.20
N MET A 91 4.86 4.08 6.09
CA MET A 91 4.87 2.77 5.46
C MET A 91 6.31 2.28 5.24
N ASP A 92 6.53 0.99 5.48
CA ASP A 92 7.81 0.30 5.30
C ASP A 92 7.84 -0.49 3.97
N GLU A 93 9.00 -1.08 3.66
CA GLU A 93 9.21 -1.87 2.43
C GLU A 93 8.25 -3.06 2.24
N ASP A 94 7.68 -3.59 3.33
CA ASP A 94 6.70 -4.69 3.34
C ASP A 94 5.25 -4.23 3.08
N THR A 95 5.04 -2.95 2.80
CA THR A 95 3.71 -2.39 2.49
C THR A 95 3.47 -2.39 0.98
N CYS A 96 2.33 -2.93 0.53
CA CYS A 96 1.93 -2.92 -0.89
C CYS A 96 1.23 -1.60 -1.24
N MET A 97 1.80 -0.81 -2.15
CA MET A 97 1.25 0.51 -2.49
C MET A 97 -0.06 0.43 -3.30
N VAL A 98 -0.25 -0.67 -4.05
CA VAL A 98 -1.51 -0.94 -4.77
C VAL A 98 -2.65 -1.20 -3.79
N ASP A 99 -2.40 -1.99 -2.74
CA ASP A 99 -3.41 -2.30 -1.72
C ASP A 99 -3.68 -1.10 -0.79
N VAL A 100 -2.65 -0.28 -0.50
CA VAL A 100 -2.82 1.01 0.20
C VAL A 100 -3.75 1.93 -0.57
N ALA A 101 -3.54 2.09 -1.89
CA ALA A 101 -4.41 2.90 -2.72
C ALA A 101 -5.85 2.36 -2.74
N ARG A 102 -6.02 1.04 -2.82
CA ARG A 102 -7.31 0.35 -2.76
C ARG A 102 -8.04 0.60 -1.44
N PHE A 103 -7.35 0.42 -0.31
CA PHE A 103 -7.89 0.63 1.03
C PHE A 103 -8.38 2.07 1.24
N TYR A 104 -7.55 3.06 0.91
CA TYR A 104 -7.93 4.46 1.08
C TYR A 104 -9.04 4.90 0.13
N LEU A 105 -9.02 4.42 -1.11
CA LEU A 105 -10.08 4.71 -2.06
C LEU A 105 -11.42 4.12 -1.57
N ASP A 106 -11.44 2.87 -1.09
CA ASP A 106 -12.66 2.24 -0.56
C ASP A 106 -13.23 3.03 0.62
N PHE A 107 -12.38 3.44 1.55
CA PHE A 107 -12.77 4.33 2.65
C PHE A 107 -13.41 5.63 2.12
N THR A 108 -12.75 6.34 1.21
CA THR A 108 -13.30 7.61 0.68
C THR A 108 -14.57 7.43 -0.14
N ARG A 109 -14.75 6.26 -0.76
CA ARG A 109 -15.95 5.86 -1.52
C ARG A 109 -17.12 5.58 -0.59
N ASP A 110 -16.88 4.93 0.56
CA ASP A 110 -17.87 4.72 1.62
C ASP A 110 -18.30 6.05 2.26
N GLU A 111 -17.37 6.97 2.48
CA GLU A 111 -17.66 8.32 3.02
C GLU A 111 -18.30 9.28 2.00
N SER A 112 -18.54 8.82 0.76
CA SER A 112 -19.19 9.65 -0.25
C SER A 112 -20.66 9.87 0.05
N CYS A 113 -21.10 11.13 0.08
CA CYS A 113 -22.53 11.46 0.19
C CYS A 113 -23.36 11.09 -1.05
N GLY A 114 -22.72 10.66 -2.15
CA GLY A 114 -23.38 10.19 -3.35
C GLY A 114 -23.99 11.26 -4.26
N LYS A 115 -23.83 12.56 -3.94
CA LYS A 115 -24.51 13.66 -4.66
C LYS A 115 -24.07 13.83 -6.12
N CYS A 116 -22.76 13.78 -6.39
CA CYS A 116 -22.24 13.97 -7.75
C CYS A 116 -21.86 12.64 -8.39
N THR A 117 -22.30 12.43 -9.63
CA THR A 117 -21.99 11.24 -10.44
C THR A 117 -20.50 10.93 -10.53
N PRO A 118 -19.58 11.89 -10.81
CA PRO A 118 -18.15 11.58 -10.90
C PRO A 118 -17.60 10.99 -9.60
N CYS A 119 -17.94 11.54 -8.43
CA CYS A 119 -17.51 10.96 -7.16
C CYS A 119 -18.21 9.61 -6.89
N ARG A 120 -19.55 9.56 -6.93
CA ARG A 120 -20.33 8.36 -6.54
C ARG A 120 -20.01 7.14 -7.41
N ILE A 121 -19.94 7.32 -8.71
CA ILE A 121 -19.77 6.24 -9.68
C ILE A 121 -18.30 6.07 -10.04
N GLY A 122 -17.58 7.17 -10.23
CA GLY A 122 -16.17 7.12 -10.64
C GLY A 122 -15.28 6.46 -9.60
N THR A 123 -15.41 6.80 -8.31
CA THR A 123 -14.60 6.14 -7.25
C THR A 123 -14.90 4.65 -7.15
N LYS A 124 -16.17 4.25 -7.34
CA LYS A 124 -16.55 2.83 -7.42
C LYS A 124 -15.86 2.11 -8.60
N ARG A 125 -15.85 2.72 -9.80
CA ARG A 125 -15.16 2.14 -10.96
C ARG A 125 -13.65 2.05 -10.76
N MET A 126 -13.03 3.05 -10.12
CA MET A 126 -11.62 2.98 -9.75
C MET A 126 -11.35 1.83 -8.77
N LEU A 127 -12.21 1.65 -7.76
CA LEU A 127 -12.06 0.56 -6.79
C LEU A 127 -12.17 -0.82 -7.45
N GLU A 128 -13.17 -1.02 -8.31
CA GLU A 128 -13.35 -2.26 -9.07
C GLU A 128 -12.11 -2.62 -9.90
N ILE A 129 -11.43 -1.60 -10.47
CA ILE A 129 -10.17 -1.83 -11.20
C ILE A 129 -9.03 -2.20 -10.24
N LEU A 130 -8.91 -1.54 -9.08
CA LEU A 130 -7.89 -1.89 -8.08
C LEU A 130 -8.11 -3.30 -7.52
N ASP A 131 -9.35 -3.69 -7.23
CA ASP A 131 -9.72 -5.05 -6.82
C ASP A 131 -9.28 -6.06 -7.88
N LYS A 132 -9.58 -5.80 -9.15
CA LYS A 132 -9.13 -6.61 -10.28
C LYS A 132 -7.60 -6.75 -10.33
N ILE A 133 -6.85 -5.69 -10.04
CA ILE A 133 -5.38 -5.70 -10.02
C ILE A 133 -4.86 -6.55 -8.85
N VAL A 134 -5.36 -6.36 -7.63
CA VAL A 134 -4.91 -7.15 -6.46
C VAL A 134 -5.33 -8.61 -6.51
N GLU A 135 -6.38 -8.94 -7.28
CA GLU A 135 -6.78 -10.31 -7.62
C GLU A 135 -5.92 -10.95 -8.74
N GLY A 136 -4.99 -10.20 -9.34
CA GLY A 136 -4.17 -10.67 -10.45
C GLY A 136 -4.88 -10.75 -11.79
N LYS A 137 -6.08 -10.19 -11.90
CA LYS A 137 -6.86 -10.13 -13.14
C LYS A 137 -6.63 -8.85 -13.93
N GLY A 138 -5.90 -7.88 -13.38
CA GLY A 138 -5.63 -6.58 -14.01
C GLY A 138 -4.78 -6.67 -15.28
N THR A 139 -4.94 -5.68 -16.16
CA THR A 139 -4.20 -5.49 -17.42
C THR A 139 -3.48 -4.14 -17.44
N LEU A 140 -2.57 -3.91 -18.40
CA LEU A 140 -1.88 -2.62 -18.51
C LEU A 140 -2.85 -1.48 -18.85
N GLU A 141 -3.86 -1.77 -19.68
CA GLU A 141 -4.93 -0.82 -19.99
C GLU A 141 -5.72 -0.38 -18.75
N ASP A 142 -5.84 -1.26 -17.74
CA ASP A 142 -6.51 -0.91 -16.49
C ASP A 142 -5.75 0.19 -15.74
N LEU A 143 -4.42 0.26 -15.86
CA LEU A 143 -3.61 1.32 -15.25
C LEU A 143 -3.86 2.68 -15.91
N ASP A 144 -3.95 2.69 -17.24
CA ASP A 144 -4.21 3.91 -17.99
C ASP A 144 -5.65 4.41 -17.73
N LYS A 145 -6.61 3.49 -17.67
CA LYS A 145 -8.00 3.78 -17.26
C LYS A 145 -8.08 4.35 -15.84
N LEU A 146 -7.33 3.80 -14.88
CA LEU A 146 -7.28 4.33 -13.51
C LEU A 146 -6.77 5.77 -13.49
N GLU A 147 -5.71 6.05 -14.24
CA GLU A 147 -5.11 7.38 -14.30
C GLU A 147 -6.05 8.41 -14.94
N GLU A 148 -6.67 8.06 -16.08
CA GLU A 148 -7.63 8.91 -16.77
C GLU A 148 -8.86 9.19 -15.89
N LEU A 149 -9.45 8.14 -15.33
CA LEU A 149 -10.63 8.24 -14.50
C LEU A 149 -10.35 9.07 -13.23
N GLY A 150 -9.20 8.86 -12.59
CA GLY A 150 -8.78 9.64 -11.43
C GLY A 150 -8.67 11.14 -11.73
N LYS A 151 -8.09 11.51 -12.88
CA LYS A 151 -8.01 12.91 -13.33
C LYS A 151 -9.40 13.50 -13.61
N GLN A 152 -10.28 12.75 -14.27
CA GLN A 152 -11.65 13.19 -14.55
C GLN A 152 -12.46 13.42 -13.28
N ILE A 153 -12.41 12.49 -12.32
CA ILE A 153 -13.11 12.62 -11.03
C ILE A 153 -12.62 13.85 -10.28
N LYS A 154 -11.30 14.07 -10.25
CA LYS A 154 -10.69 15.23 -9.60
C LYS A 154 -11.17 16.55 -10.20
N ALA A 155 -11.28 16.64 -11.53
CA ALA A 155 -11.70 17.85 -12.23
C ALA A 155 -13.22 18.14 -12.15
N THR A 156 -14.06 17.11 -12.01
CA THR A 156 -15.52 17.23 -12.19
C THR A 156 -16.34 17.04 -10.91
N SER A 157 -15.70 16.68 -9.79
CA SER A 157 -16.38 16.52 -8.51
C SER A 157 -16.73 17.85 -7.85
N LEU A 158 -17.90 17.88 -7.18
CA LEU A 158 -18.47 19.10 -6.60
C LEU A 158 -17.76 19.60 -5.34
N CYS A 159 -17.18 18.70 -4.53
CA CYS A 159 -16.60 19.05 -3.23
C CYS A 159 -15.18 18.47 -3.08
N GLY A 160 -14.47 18.96 -2.05
CA GLY A 160 -13.09 18.56 -1.77
C GLY A 160 -12.90 17.05 -1.58
N LEU A 161 -13.87 16.33 -1.00
CA LEU A 161 -13.79 14.87 -0.87
C LEU A 161 -13.68 14.21 -2.25
N GLY A 162 -14.62 14.50 -3.16
CA GLY A 162 -14.60 13.92 -4.50
C GLY A 162 -13.39 14.35 -5.32
N GLN A 163 -12.93 15.59 -5.14
CA GLN A 163 -11.73 16.10 -5.82
C GLN A 163 -10.43 15.43 -5.34
N THR A 164 -10.39 14.99 -4.08
CA THR A 164 -9.18 14.43 -3.46
C THR A 164 -9.21 12.90 -3.34
N ALA A 165 -10.38 12.26 -3.42
CA ALA A 165 -10.53 10.80 -3.37
C ALA A 165 -9.60 10.04 -4.35
N PRO A 166 -9.27 10.53 -5.55
CA PRO A 166 -8.31 9.87 -6.43
C PRO A 166 -6.83 10.01 -6.02
N ASN A 167 -6.47 10.92 -5.09
CA ASN A 167 -5.07 11.22 -4.78
C ASN A 167 -4.25 10.01 -4.32
N PRO A 168 -4.74 9.10 -3.44
CA PRO A 168 -3.98 7.90 -3.08
C PRO A 168 -3.60 7.11 -4.33
N VAL A 169 -4.53 6.92 -5.26
CA VAL A 169 -4.33 6.15 -6.49
C VAL A 169 -3.40 6.86 -7.47
N LEU A 170 -3.60 8.15 -7.70
CA LEU A 170 -2.79 8.93 -8.64
C LEU A 170 -1.34 9.08 -8.15
N SER A 171 -1.14 9.29 -6.85
CA SER A 171 0.20 9.40 -6.27
C SER A 171 0.93 8.05 -6.30
N THR A 172 0.26 6.93 -5.98
CA THR A 172 0.90 5.62 -6.04
C THR A 172 1.15 5.16 -7.48
N LEU A 173 0.28 5.48 -8.44
CA LEU A 173 0.56 5.26 -9.86
C LEU A 173 1.76 6.07 -10.37
N LYS A 174 1.97 7.28 -9.83
CA LYS A 174 3.11 8.13 -10.19
C LYS A 174 4.43 7.59 -9.64
N TYR A 175 4.48 7.30 -8.34
CA TYR A 175 5.74 7.00 -7.64
C TYR A 175 6.06 5.50 -7.53
N PHE A 176 5.05 4.62 -7.64
CA PHE A 176 5.18 3.18 -7.43
C PHE A 176 4.60 2.38 -8.60
N ARG A 177 4.69 2.91 -9.83
CA ARG A 177 4.15 2.27 -11.04
C ARG A 177 4.71 0.86 -11.25
N ASP A 178 5.95 0.63 -10.85
CA ASP A 178 6.63 -0.66 -10.86
C ASP A 178 5.86 -1.72 -10.06
N GLU A 179 5.29 -1.37 -8.90
CA GLU A 179 4.44 -2.29 -8.14
C GLU A 179 3.16 -2.64 -8.88
N TYR A 180 2.51 -1.67 -9.52
CA TYR A 180 1.33 -1.92 -10.36
C TYR A 180 1.67 -2.85 -11.53
N ILE A 181 2.78 -2.61 -12.21
CA ILE A 181 3.27 -3.47 -13.30
C ILE A 181 3.57 -4.87 -12.78
N ALA A 182 4.15 -5.02 -11.59
CA ALA A 182 4.38 -6.34 -10.99
C ALA A 182 3.07 -7.11 -10.73
N HIS A 183 2.00 -6.43 -10.29
CA HIS A 183 0.69 -7.05 -10.09
C HIS A 183 0.04 -7.46 -11.42
N VAL A 184 0.16 -6.60 -12.43
CA VAL A 184 -0.52 -6.75 -13.72
C VAL A 184 0.19 -7.73 -14.65
N VAL A 185 1.52 -7.63 -14.77
CA VAL A 185 2.34 -8.40 -15.71
C VAL A 185 2.88 -9.65 -15.05
N ASN A 186 3.57 -9.49 -13.92
CA ASN A 186 4.24 -10.61 -13.23
C ASN A 186 3.30 -11.44 -12.36
N LYS A 187 2.04 -10.98 -12.20
CA LYS A 187 1.03 -11.60 -11.32
C LYS A 187 1.57 -11.88 -9.93
N LYS A 188 2.31 -10.91 -9.39
CA LYS A 188 3.03 -11.01 -8.12
C LYS A 188 2.89 -9.71 -7.32
N CYS A 189 2.73 -9.84 -6.01
CA CYS A 189 2.79 -8.70 -5.09
C CYS A 189 4.20 -8.62 -4.48
N PRO A 190 5.02 -7.60 -4.80
CA PRO A 190 6.39 -7.48 -4.27
C PRO A 190 6.46 -7.47 -2.74
N ALA A 191 5.46 -6.88 -2.09
CA ALA A 191 5.34 -6.81 -0.64
C ALA A 191 4.73 -8.07 0.00
N GLY A 192 4.21 -9.01 -0.78
CA GLY A 192 3.61 -10.25 -0.27
C GLY A 192 2.38 -10.03 0.62
N VAL A 193 1.58 -9.01 0.31
CA VAL A 193 0.34 -8.64 1.02
C VAL A 193 -0.91 -9.16 0.30
N CYS A 194 -0.99 -9.02 -1.03
CA CYS A 194 -2.17 -9.43 -1.81
C CYS A 194 -2.23 -10.96 -1.93
N GLN A 195 -3.15 -11.59 -1.19
CA GLN A 195 -3.27 -13.06 -1.08
C GLN A 195 -3.39 -13.77 -2.44
N ALA A 196 -4.18 -13.21 -3.35
CA ALA A 196 -4.40 -13.78 -4.68
C ALA A 196 -3.12 -13.81 -5.55
N LEU A 197 -2.09 -13.03 -5.20
CA LEU A 197 -0.82 -12.93 -5.91
C LEU A 197 0.34 -13.65 -5.22
N LEU A 198 0.09 -14.27 -4.08
CA LEU A 198 1.13 -15.02 -3.36
C LEU A 198 1.50 -16.30 -4.09
N GLN A 199 2.78 -16.65 -4.03
CA GLN A 199 3.28 -17.96 -4.42
C GLN A 199 4.03 -18.58 -3.25
N TYR A 200 3.67 -19.81 -2.90
CA TYR A 200 4.36 -20.57 -1.87
C TYR A 200 5.35 -21.54 -2.51
N THR A 201 6.59 -21.54 -2.04
CA THR A 201 7.63 -22.45 -2.53
C THR A 201 8.37 -23.07 -1.36
N ILE A 202 8.68 -24.35 -1.45
CA ILE A 202 9.51 -25.07 -0.48
C ILE A 202 10.97 -24.94 -0.92
N ILE A 203 11.83 -24.47 -0.01
CA ILE A 203 13.29 -24.50 -0.14
C ILE A 203 13.74 -25.92 0.18
N GLU A 204 14.21 -26.64 -0.85
CA GLU A 204 14.58 -28.05 -0.73
C GLU A 204 15.66 -28.27 0.35
N GLU A 205 16.66 -27.40 0.44
CA GLU A 205 17.76 -27.46 1.41
C GLU A 205 17.32 -27.38 2.87
N LYS A 206 16.24 -26.63 3.14
CA LYS A 206 15.69 -26.46 4.50
C LYS A 206 14.63 -27.52 4.84
N CYS A 207 14.09 -28.20 3.83
CA CYS A 207 12.99 -29.14 4.01
C CYS A 207 13.51 -30.48 4.53
N LYS A 208 13.11 -30.88 5.74
CA LYS A 208 13.43 -32.20 6.31
C LYS A 208 12.46 -33.32 5.93
N GLY A 209 11.51 -33.06 5.02
CA GLY A 209 10.58 -34.07 4.53
C GLY A 209 9.61 -34.64 5.59
N CYS A 210 9.19 -33.84 6.57
CA CYS A 210 8.29 -34.28 7.65
C CYS A 210 6.81 -34.47 7.23
N GLY A 211 6.41 -33.90 6.07
CA GLY A 211 5.04 -34.02 5.54
C GLY A 211 3.95 -33.21 6.25
N LEU A 212 4.26 -32.44 7.30
CA LEU A 212 3.27 -31.60 8.01
C LEU A 212 2.56 -30.61 7.10
N CYS A 213 3.29 -29.96 6.19
CA CYS A 213 2.72 -29.02 5.23
C CYS A 213 1.67 -29.69 4.31
N ALA A 214 1.92 -30.93 3.87
CA ALA A 214 0.98 -31.68 3.04
C ALA A 214 -0.28 -32.08 3.80
N ARG A 215 -0.14 -32.55 5.06
CA ARG A 215 -1.29 -32.91 5.91
C ARG A 215 -2.21 -31.74 6.22
N GLN A 216 -1.64 -30.54 6.35
CA GLN A 216 -2.41 -29.32 6.65
C GLN A 216 -3.00 -28.67 5.39
N CYS A 217 -2.65 -29.13 4.18
CA CYS A 217 -3.12 -28.52 2.96
C CYS A 217 -4.60 -28.86 2.72
N PRO A 218 -5.53 -27.88 2.75
CA PRO A 218 -6.97 -28.16 2.63
C PRO A 218 -7.37 -28.67 1.23
N VAL A 219 -6.51 -28.46 0.24
CA VAL A 219 -6.75 -28.78 -1.18
C VAL A 219 -5.75 -29.80 -1.73
N ASN A 220 -4.96 -30.44 -0.86
CA ASN A 220 -3.96 -31.45 -1.23
C ASN A 220 -3.00 -30.99 -2.35
N ALA A 221 -2.63 -29.69 -2.34
CA ALA A 221 -1.73 -29.08 -3.32
C ALA A 221 -0.24 -29.37 -3.05
N ILE A 222 0.11 -30.17 -2.04
CA ILE A 222 1.51 -30.43 -1.68
C ILE A 222 1.78 -31.92 -1.76
N SER A 223 2.74 -32.30 -2.59
CA SER A 223 3.13 -33.69 -2.85
C SER A 223 4.59 -33.93 -2.50
N GLY A 224 4.93 -35.16 -2.12
CA GLY A 224 6.28 -35.54 -1.71
C GLY A 224 6.30 -36.84 -0.92
N GLN A 225 7.50 -37.35 -0.69
CA GLN A 225 7.72 -38.54 0.13
C GLN A 225 8.38 -38.15 1.46
N VAL A 226 8.05 -38.87 2.52
CA VAL A 226 8.69 -38.66 3.83
C VAL A 226 10.19 -38.90 3.69
N LYS A 227 11.01 -38.05 4.34
CA LYS A 227 12.48 -37.97 4.20
C LYS A 227 12.99 -37.34 2.89
N SER A 228 12.10 -36.90 2.01
CA SER A 228 12.45 -36.13 0.81
C SER A 228 11.81 -34.74 0.82
N PRO A 229 12.37 -33.73 0.12
CA PRO A 229 11.74 -32.43 -0.03
C PRO A 229 10.35 -32.53 -0.68
N PHE A 230 9.35 -31.88 -0.08
CA PHE A 230 8.01 -31.76 -0.64
C PHE A 230 7.96 -30.62 -1.66
N LYS A 231 6.99 -30.68 -2.59
CA LYS A 231 6.74 -29.66 -3.61
C LYS A 231 5.30 -29.18 -3.54
N ILE A 232 5.11 -27.88 -3.76
CA ILE A 232 3.79 -27.24 -3.81
C ILE A 232 3.40 -27.13 -5.29
N ASP A 233 2.25 -27.67 -5.64
CA ASP A 233 1.60 -27.50 -6.93
C ASP A 233 0.91 -26.12 -6.96
N PRO A 234 1.41 -25.16 -7.77
CA PRO A 234 0.86 -23.82 -7.82
C PRO A 234 -0.55 -23.76 -8.40
N GLU A 235 -0.94 -24.72 -9.24
CA GLU A 235 -2.26 -24.73 -9.89
C GLU A 235 -3.37 -25.14 -8.91
N LYS A 236 -3.05 -26.03 -7.96
CA LYS A 236 -3.99 -26.44 -6.90
C LYS A 236 -3.97 -25.53 -5.69
N CYS A 237 -2.92 -24.74 -5.51
CA CYS A 237 -2.73 -23.95 -4.30
C CYS A 237 -3.73 -22.78 -4.20
N ILE A 238 -4.61 -22.83 -3.20
CA ILE A 238 -5.54 -21.72 -2.88
C ILE A 238 -4.89 -20.60 -2.04
N LYS A 239 -3.56 -20.62 -1.90
CA LYS A 239 -2.76 -19.56 -1.27
C LYS A 239 -3.14 -19.21 0.18
N CYS A 240 -3.72 -20.17 0.92
CA CYS A 240 -4.20 -19.98 2.29
C CYS A 240 -3.12 -19.78 3.38
N GLY A 241 -1.85 -20.07 3.08
CA GLY A 241 -0.75 -19.88 4.04
C GLY A 241 -0.64 -20.93 5.16
N ALA A 242 -1.56 -21.90 5.26
CA ALA A 242 -1.53 -22.90 6.33
C ALA A 242 -0.22 -23.72 6.36
N CYS A 243 0.40 -23.94 5.19
CA CYS A 243 1.65 -24.68 5.08
C CYS A 243 2.86 -23.91 5.65
N ILE A 244 2.95 -22.59 5.44
CA ILE A 244 4.08 -21.79 5.94
C ILE A 244 4.01 -21.61 7.46
N GLU A 245 2.81 -21.43 8.01
CA GLU A 245 2.58 -21.27 9.45
C GLU A 245 2.97 -22.53 10.23
N LYS A 246 2.65 -23.72 9.70
CA LYS A 246 2.93 -25.01 10.35
C LYS A 246 4.31 -25.59 10.04
N CYS A 247 5.18 -24.88 9.31
CA CYS A 247 6.51 -25.39 8.98
C CYS A 247 7.52 -25.08 10.10
N PRO A 248 7.91 -26.05 10.95
CA PRO A 248 8.84 -25.79 12.06
C PRO A 248 10.25 -25.43 11.57
N PHE A 249 10.60 -25.83 10.35
CA PHE A 249 11.92 -25.63 9.76
C PHE A 249 12.03 -24.31 8.96
N LYS A 250 10.96 -23.51 8.89
CA LYS A 250 10.88 -22.30 8.05
C LYS A 250 11.37 -22.56 6.61
N ALA A 251 11.02 -23.73 6.09
CA ALA A 251 11.42 -24.21 4.77
C ALA A 251 10.49 -23.73 3.65
N ILE A 252 9.36 -23.09 3.99
CA ILE A 252 8.43 -22.52 3.01
C ILE A 252 8.62 -21.02 2.98
N VAL A 253 8.74 -20.47 1.78
CA VAL A 253 8.76 -19.03 1.53
C VAL A 253 7.51 -18.62 0.77
N LYS A 254 6.98 -17.44 1.12
CA LYS A 254 6.01 -16.73 0.28
C LYS A 254 6.77 -15.75 -0.61
N LYS A 255 6.45 -15.72 -1.89
CA LYS A 255 6.94 -14.75 -2.87
C LYS A 255 5.76 -14.01 -3.46
#